data_AF-C7DAJ0-F1
#
_entry.id   AF-C7DAJ0-F1
#
_cell.length_a   1.000
_cell.length_b   1.000
_cell.length_c   1.000
_cell.angle_alpha   90.00
_cell.angle_beta   90.00
_cell.angle_gamma   90.00
#
_symmetry.space_group_name_H-M   'P 1'
#
loop_
_entity.id
_entity.type
_entity.pdbx_description
1 polymer ?
#
loop_
_entity_poly.entity_id
_entity_poly.type
_entity_poly.pdbx_seq_one_letter_code
_entity_poly.pdbx_strand_id
1 'polypeptide(L)' 'MVIKYLYPDGTHCFRAMHTAHAVFYNDEGVLIARAAKPDGTLYEVEITGFELVGEGFVYS' A
#
# COMPACT_ATOMS: atom_id res chain seq x y z
N MET A 1 -2.34 -4.87 11.95
CA MET A 1 -2.95 -4.62 10.63
C MET A 1 -1.92 -4.04 9.66
N VAL A 2 -1.84 -4.58 8.45
CA VAL A 2 -0.93 -4.12 7.37
C VAL A 2 -1.72 -3.85 6.10
N ILE A 3 -1.19 -3.02 5.22
CA ILE A 3 -1.75 -2.82 3.88
C ILE A 3 -0.91 -3.63 2.88
N LYS A 4 -1.57 -4.33 1.96
CA LYS A 4 -0.92 -5.04 0.85
C LYS A 4 -1.22 -4.27 -0.42
N TYR A 5 -0.19 -3.72 -1.04
CA TYR A 5 -0.29 -3.04 -2.34
C TYR A 5 -0.08 -4.06 -3.47
N LEU A 6 -0.97 -4.05 -4.45
CA LEU A 6 -0.89 -4.86 -5.66
C LEU A 6 -0.27 -3.99 -6.77
N TYR A 7 0.82 -4.44 -7.38
CA TYR A 7 1.51 -3.69 -8.42
C TYR A 7 1.09 -4.12 -9.84
N PRO A 8 1.30 -3.28 -10.87
CA PRO A 8 0.95 -3.61 -12.25
C PRO A 8 1.64 -4.85 -12.82
N ASP A 9 2.84 -5.18 -12.32
CA ASP A 9 3.61 -6.36 -12.73
C ASP A 9 3.11 -7.67 -12.08
N GLY A 10 2.03 -7.61 -11.31
CA GLY A 10 1.46 -8.75 -10.58
C GLY A 10 2.15 -9.07 -9.26
N THR A 11 3.22 -8.35 -8.90
CA THR A 11 3.85 -8.47 -7.59
C THR A 11 3.08 -7.68 -6.53
N HIS A 12 3.49 -7.83 -5.26
CA HIS A 12 2.91 -7.08 -4.16
C HIS A 12 3.95 -6.74 -3.11
N CYS A 13 3.66 -5.74 -2.28
CA CYS A 13 4.39 -5.50 -1.05
C CYS A 13 3.44 -5.31 0.13
N PHE A 14 3.91 -5.66 1.33
CA PHE A 14 3.24 -5.34 2.57
C PHE A 14 3.86 -4.08 3.19
N ARG A 15 3.01 -3.22 3.75
CA ARG A 15 3.44 -2.07 4.55
C ARG A 15 2.68 -1.98 5.86
N ALA A 16 3.39 -1.51 6.88
CA ALA A 16 2.76 -1.14 8.15
C ALA A 16 1.76 0.00 7.90
N MET A 17 0.55 -0.11 8.46
CA MET A 17 -0.53 0.81 8.18
C MET A 17 -0.18 2.27 8.50
N HIS A 18 0.59 2.52 9.57
CA HIS A 18 1.00 3.87 9.97
C HIS A 18 2.01 4.52 9.00
N THR A 19 2.52 3.79 8.00
CA THR A 19 3.39 4.34 6.95
C THR A 19 2.61 4.73 5.69
N ALA A 20 1.36 4.30 5.56
CA ALA A 20 0.48 4.67 4.45
C ALA A 20 -0.10 6.07 4.70
N HIS A 21 0.01 6.95 3.70
CA HIS A 21 -0.52 8.32 3.78
C HIS A 21 -1.84 8.45 3.02
N ALA A 22 -1.90 7.99 1.76
CA ALA A 22 -3.08 8.12 0.94
C ALA A 22 -3.10 7.08 -0.19
N VAL A 23 -4.30 6.72 -0.62
CA VAL A 23 -4.56 6.03 -1.89
C VAL A 23 -5.56 6.87 -2.67
N PHE A 24 -5.23 7.26 -3.89
CA PHE A 24 -6.03 8.18 -4.71
C PHE A 24 -5.77 7.96 -6.20
N TYR A 25 -6.67 8.44 -7.05
CA TYR A 25 -6.42 8.53 -8.48
C TYR A 25 -5.76 9.86 -8.82
N ASN A 26 -4.73 9.85 -9.66
CA ASN A 26 -4.14 11.08 -10.20
C ASN A 26 -4.98 11.65 -11.36
N ASP A 27 -4.54 12.77 -11.94
CA ASP A 27 -5.24 13.43 -13.05
C ASP A 27 -5.32 12.58 -14.34
N GLU A 28 -4.49 11.55 -14.45
CA GLU A 28 -4.46 10.59 -15.57
C GLU A 28 -5.35 9.37 -15.31
N GLY A 29 -6.01 9.29 -14.14
CA GLY A 29 -6.85 8.16 -13.75
C GLY A 29 -6.06 6.92 -13.29
N VAL A 30 -4.77 7.07 -12.98
CA VAL A 30 -3.91 6.01 -12.45
C VAL A 30 -4.07 5.96 -10.92
N LEU A 31 -4.21 4.76 -10.37
CA LEU A 31 -4.33 4.56 -8.92
C LEU A 31 -2.94 4.62 -8.27
N ILE A 32 -2.77 5.57 -7.34
CA ILE A 32 -1.50 5.88 -6.68
C ILE A 32 -1.60 5.56 -5.19
N ALA A 33 -0.58 4.90 -4.65
CA ALA A 33 -0.33 4.79 -3.23
C ALA A 33 0.80 5.76 -2.81
N ARG A 34 0.52 6.61 -1.82
CA ARG A 34 1.52 7.46 -1.15
C ARG A 34 1.90 6.86 0.20
N ALA A 35 3.19 6.65 0.41
CA ALA A 35 3.71 6.08 1.65
C ALA A 35 5.01 6.75 2.11
N ALA A 36 5.35 6.56 3.40
CA ALA A 36 6.59 7.06 4.00
C ALA A 36 7.74 6.05 3.89
N LYS A 37 8.94 6.56 3.61
CA LYS A 37 10.21 5.82 3.73
C LYS A 37 10.72 5.84 5.18
N PRO A 38 11.74 5.02 5.53
CA PRO A 38 12.32 5.03 6.87
C PRO A 38 12.88 6.38 7.32
N ASP A 39 13.32 7.22 6.38
CA ASP A 39 13.81 8.59 6.63
C ASP A 39 12.69 9.63 6.77
N GLY A 40 11.42 9.21 6.70
CA GLY A 40 10.25 10.08 6.78
C GLY A 40 9.88 10.78 5.47
N THR A 41 10.66 10.63 4.40
CA THR A 41 10.29 11.19 3.10
C THR A 41 9.12 10.43 2.49
N LEU A 42 8.27 11.16 1.76
CA LEU A 42 7.12 10.56 1.07
C LEU A 42 7.53 10.09 -0.32
N TYR A 43 6.95 8.99 -0.74
CA TYR A 43 7.03 8.53 -2.11
C TYR A 43 5.67 8.06 -2.60
N GLU A 44 5.51 8.11 -3.91
CA GLU A 44 4.31 7.68 -4.62
C GLU A 44 4.67 6.52 -5.55
N VAL A 45 3.74 5.57 -5.67
CA VAL A 45 3.90 4.42 -6.54
C VAL A 45 2.55 4.05 -7.15
N GLU A 46 2.57 3.68 -8.42
CA GLU A 46 1.39 3.12 -9.10
C GLU A 46 1.03 1.76 -8.51
N ILE A 47 -0.26 1.56 -8.27
CA ILE A 47 -0.82 0.29 -7.81
C ILE A 47 -2.05 -0.07 -8.66
N THR A 48 -2.41 -1.34 -8.70
CA THR A 48 -3.67 -1.80 -9.31
C THR A 48 -4.77 -2.00 -8.28
N GLY A 49 -4.40 -2.05 -6.99
CA GLY A 49 -5.32 -2.18 -5.87
C GLY A 49 -4.61 -2.34 -4.54
N PHE A 50 -5.39 -2.44 -3.47
CA PHE A 50 -4.86 -2.72 -2.13
C PHE A 50 -5.82 -3.55 -1.30
N GLU A 51 -5.27 -4.27 -0.32
CA GLU A 51 -6.01 -5.03 0.67
C GLU A 51 -5.60 -4.59 2.08
N LEU A 52 -6.58 -4.43 2.99
CA LEU A 52 -6.30 -4.32 4.42
C LEU A 52 -6.22 -5.72 5.01
N VAL A 53 -5.03 -6.09 5.47
CA VAL A 53 -4.76 -7.41 6.04
C VAL A 53 -4.74 -7.29 7.56
N GLY A 54 -5.78 -7.84 8.17
CA GLY A 54 -5.92 -7.97 9.62
C GLY A 54 -4.92 -8.97 10.21
N GLU A 55 -4.94 -9.10 11.54
CA GLU A 55 -4.20 -10.17 12.21
C GLU A 55 -4.82 -11.52 11.84
N GLY A 56 -3.97 -12.49 11.50
CA GLY A 56 -4.42 -13.86 11.27
C GLY A 56 -4.83 -14.51 12.60
N PHE A 57 -5.90 -15.29 12.59
CA PHE A 57 -6.21 -16.19 13.71
C PHE A 57 -5.29 -17.41 13.61
N VAL A 58 -4.49 -17.65 14.63
CA VAL A 58 -3.77 -18.92 14.80
C VAL A 58 -4.70 -19.87 15.55
N TYR A 59 -5.21 -20.90 14.86
CA TYR A 59 -5.84 -22.04 15.54
C TYR A 59 -4.71 -22.97 16.03
N SER A 60 -4.62 -23.16 17.34
CA SER A 60 -3.70 -24.11 18.00
C SER A 60 -4.47 -25.24 18.65
#